data_AF-A0A8B4S1W3-F1
#
_entry.id   AF-A0A8B4S1W3-F1
#
_cell.length_a   1.000
_cell.length_b   1.000
_cell.length_c   1.000
_cell.angle_alpha   90.00
_cell.angle_beta   90.00
_cell.angle_gamma   90.00
#
_symmetry.space_group_name_H-M   'P 1'
#
loop_
_entity.id
_entity.type
_entity.pdbx_description
1 polymer ?
#
loop_
_entity_poly.entity_id
_entity_poly.type
_entity_poly.pdbx_seq_one_letter_code
_entity_poly.pdbx_strand_id
1 'polypeptide(L)'
;MSLTFVNHNGDPITDSRMAAMRAQGMELERQRRLAAKADAVSVHKGWRVSGIKPYILQEAAQQCKELAIKAGWLEVQLQEIKKLVS
;
A
#
# COMPACT_ATOMS: atom_id res chain seq x y z
N MET A 1 3.05 -50.64 16.67
CA MET A 1 2.02 -49.73 16.13
C MET A 1 2.72 -48.51 15.56
N SER A 2 2.37 -48.06 14.35
CA SER A 2 2.96 -46.87 13.70
C SER A 2 2.05 -45.65 13.90
N LEU A 3 2.64 -44.51 14.28
CA LEU A 3 1.93 -43.23 14.40
C LEU A 3 1.93 -42.51 13.04
N THR A 4 0.78 -41.99 12.61
CA THR A 4 0.62 -41.21 11.37
C THR A 4 0.02 -39.85 11.65
N PHE A 5 0.54 -38.81 10.99
CA PHE A 5 0.04 -37.44 11.11
C PHE A 5 -1.16 -37.23 10.19
N VAL A 6 -2.24 -36.64 10.71
CA VAL A 6 -3.46 -36.31 9.99
C VAL A 6 -3.86 -34.85 10.24
N ASN A 7 -4.65 -34.25 9.33
CA ASN A 7 -5.18 -32.89 9.52
C ASN A 7 -6.45 -32.90 10.41
N HIS A 8 -7.04 -31.72 10.62
CA HIS A 8 -8.28 -31.56 11.41
C HIS A 8 -9.51 -32.26 10.79
N ASN A 9 -9.42 -32.70 9.52
CA ASN A 9 -10.44 -33.48 8.83
C ASN A 9 -10.14 -34.99 8.83
N GLY A 10 -9.03 -35.41 9.41
CA GLY A 10 -8.58 -36.81 9.43
C GLY A 10 -7.81 -37.25 8.18
N ASP A 11 -7.52 -36.35 7.23
CA ASP A 11 -6.76 -36.71 6.02
C ASP A 11 -5.28 -36.92 6.35
N PRO A 12 -4.61 -37.94 5.78
CA PRO A 12 -3.18 -38.16 5.94
C PRO A 12 -2.34 -36.95 5.50
N ILE A 13 -1.46 -36.49 6.39
CA ILE A 13 -0.44 -35.51 6.07
C ILE A 13 0.84 -36.28 5.72
N THR A 14 1.16 -36.34 4.44
CA THR A 14 2.40 -36.97 3.95
C THR A 14 3.58 -36.01 4.08
N ASP A 15 4.79 -36.54 4.20
CA ASP A 15 6.03 -35.75 4.24
C ASP A 15 6.19 -34.87 2.99
N SER A 16 5.80 -35.39 1.84
CA SER A 16 5.79 -34.65 0.57
C SER A 16 4.86 -33.43 0.61
N ARG A 17 3.68 -33.56 1.24
CA ARG A 17 2.73 -32.46 1.41
C ARG A 17 3.27 -31.41 2.38
N MET A 18 3.92 -31.83 3.48
CA MET A 18 4.56 -30.90 4.41
C MET A 18 5.74 -30.15 3.78
N ALA A 19 6.53 -30.82 2.94
CA ALA A 19 7.61 -30.17 2.18
C ALA A 19 7.06 -29.15 1.18
N ALA A 20 5.99 -29.49 0.45
CA ALA A 20 5.32 -28.59 -0.47
C ALA A 20 4.73 -27.35 0.24
N MET A 21 4.10 -27.52 1.41
CA MET A 21 3.58 -26.39 2.20
C MET A 21 4.69 -25.44 2.66
N ARG A 22 5.84 -25.98 3.10
CA ARG A 22 7.00 -25.16 3.46
C ARG A 22 7.55 -24.39 2.26
N ALA A 23 7.69 -25.04 1.11
CA ALA A 23 8.14 -24.40 -0.12
C ALA A 23 7.18 -23.29 -0.57
N GLN A 24 5.88 -23.52 -0.49
CA GLN A 24 4.85 -22.53 -0.79
C GLN A 24 4.92 -21.32 0.16
N GLY A 25 5.14 -21.57 1.46
CA GLY A 25 5.35 -20.51 2.44
C GLY A 25 6.56 -19.63 2.14
N MET A 26 7.70 -20.23 1.76
CA MET A 26 8.90 -19.48 1.37
C MET A 26 8.68 -18.65 0.10
N GLU A 27 7.98 -19.20 -0.89
CA GLU A 27 7.67 -18.48 -2.12
C GLU A 27 6.71 -17.30 -1.86
N LEU A 28 5.72 -17.47 -0.99
CA LEU A 28 4.84 -16.38 -0.55
C LEU A 28 5.64 -15.28 0.15
N GLU A 29 6.60 -15.64 1.01
CA GLU A 29 7.45 -14.66 1.69
C GLU A 29 8.32 -13.90 0.69
N ARG A 30 8.89 -14.60 -0.31
CA ARG A 30 9.64 -13.99 -1.41
C ARG A 30 8.79 -12.98 -2.17
N GLN A 31 7.56 -13.35 -2.52
CA GLN A 31 6.61 -12.45 -3.19
C GLN A 31 6.28 -11.23 -2.34
N ARG A 32 6.05 -11.38 -1.04
CA ARG A 32 5.84 -10.25 -0.11
C ARG A 32 7.05 -9.31 -0.09
N ARG A 33 8.27 -9.84 -0.03
CA ARG A 33 9.50 -9.03 -0.06
C ARG A 33 9.66 -8.29 -1.39
N LEU A 34 9.26 -8.87 -2.50
CA LEU A 34 9.28 -8.20 -3.81
C LEU A 34 8.23 -7.10 -3.93
N ALA A 35 7.00 -7.34 -3.46
CA ALA A 35 5.95 -6.33 -3.41
C ALA A 35 6.35 -5.14 -2.52
N ALA A 36 6.96 -5.40 -1.36
CA ALA A 36 7.47 -4.34 -0.48
C ALA A 36 8.62 -3.51 -1.09
N LYS A 37 9.39 -4.08 -2.03
CA LYS A 37 10.42 -3.34 -2.79
C LYS A 37 9.84 -2.46 -3.91
N ALA A 38 8.62 -2.73 -4.37
CA ALA A 38 7.96 -1.93 -5.40
C ALA A 38 7.48 -0.57 -4.85
N ASP A 39 7.06 -0.54 -3.58
CA ASP A 39 6.80 0.70 -2.85
C ASP A 39 8.10 1.23 -2.24
N ALA A 40 8.96 1.81 -3.07
CA ALA A 40 10.09 2.59 -2.58
C ALA A 40 9.56 3.84 -1.86
N VAL A 41 9.21 3.68 -0.57
CA VAL A 41 8.89 4.79 0.31
C VAL A 41 10.15 5.65 0.40
N SER A 42 10.17 6.74 -0.36
CA SER A 42 11.26 7.69 -0.29
C SER A 42 11.29 8.29 1.11
N VAL A 43 12.39 8.13 1.82
CA VAL A 43 12.61 8.69 3.15
C VAL A 43 13.80 9.64 3.11
N HIS A 44 13.67 10.83 3.70
CA HIS A 44 14.76 11.78 3.88
C HIS A 44 14.98 11.98 5.38
N LYS A 45 16.18 11.64 5.87
CA LYS A 45 16.55 11.73 7.30
C LYS A 45 15.55 11.05 8.24
N GLY A 46 15.04 9.88 7.84
CA GLY A 46 14.06 9.11 8.63
C GLY A 46 12.60 9.60 8.51
N TRP A 47 12.34 10.70 7.83
CA TRP A 47 10.98 11.18 7.55
C TRP A 47 10.49 10.67 6.20
N ARG A 48 9.25 10.20 6.14
CA ARG A 48 8.61 9.82 4.88
C ARG A 48 8.45 11.08 4.01
N VAL A 49 9.03 11.03 2.81
CA VAL A 49 8.87 12.07 1.80
C VAL A 49 7.96 11.53 0.72
N SER A 50 6.68 11.91 0.77
CA SER A 50 5.79 11.75 -0.37
C SER A 50 6.02 12.91 -1.32
N GLY A 51 6.76 12.68 -2.41
CA GLY A 51 6.80 13.63 -3.52
C GLY A 51 5.43 13.67 -4.19
N ILE A 52 4.66 14.75 -3.97
CA ILE A 52 3.49 15.04 -4.79
C ILE A 52 4.02 15.39 -6.18
N LYS A 53 3.62 14.65 -7.22
CA LYS A 53 4.04 14.97 -8.59
C LYS A 53 3.68 16.43 -8.88
N PRO A 54 4.57 17.19 -9.53
CA PRO A 54 4.19 18.49 -10.09
C PRO A 54 2.88 18.31 -10.88
N TYR A 55 1.99 19.30 -10.83
CA TYR A 55 0.63 19.28 -11.43
C TYR A 55 -0.48 18.55 -10.64
N ILE A 56 -0.18 17.67 -9.67
CA ILE A 56 -1.24 17.12 -8.77
C ILE A 56 -1.83 18.21 -7.87
N LEU A 57 -1.03 19.20 -7.45
CA LEU A 57 -1.51 20.24 -6.54
C LEU A 57 -2.66 21.05 -7.18
N GLN A 58 -2.54 21.34 -8.48
CA GLN A 58 -3.56 22.08 -9.22
C GLN A 58 -4.80 21.22 -9.48
N GLU A 59 -4.61 19.95 -9.89
CA GLU A 59 -5.71 19.00 -10.07
C GLU A 59 -6.46 18.73 -8.76
N ALA A 60 -5.75 18.54 -7.65
CA ALA A 60 -6.33 18.33 -6.33
C ALA A 60 -7.07 19.59 -5.85
N ALA A 61 -6.50 20.78 -6.06
CA ALA A 61 -7.18 22.03 -5.76
C ALA A 61 -8.48 22.18 -6.56
N GLN A 62 -8.47 21.79 -7.84
CA GLN A 62 -9.66 21.80 -8.70
C GLN A 62 -10.73 20.82 -8.23
N GLN A 63 -10.37 19.60 -7.84
CA GLN A 63 -11.31 18.63 -7.26
C GLN A 63 -11.93 19.14 -5.96
N CYS A 64 -11.14 19.76 -5.08
CA CYS A 64 -11.65 20.37 -3.86
C CYS A 64 -12.66 21.50 -4.15
N LYS A 65 -12.38 22.34 -5.17
CA LYS A 65 -13.30 23.40 -5.61
C LYS A 65 -14.64 22.82 -6.05
N GLU A 66 -14.63 21.77 -6.87
CA GLU A 66 -15.86 21.13 -7.36
C GLU A 66 -16.69 20.51 -6.23
N LEU A 67 -16.03 19.87 -5.26
CA LEU A 67 -16.70 19.33 -4.08
C LEU A 67 -17.33 20.42 -3.22
N ALA A 68 -16.63 21.54 -3.01
CA ALA A 68 -17.17 22.67 -2.25
C ALA A 68 -18.41 23.30 -2.93
N ILE A 69 -18.39 23.45 -4.26
CA ILE A 69 -19.56 23.92 -5.02
C ILE A 69 -20.73 22.94 -4.86
N LYS A 70 -20.49 21.63 -4.98
CA LYS A 70 -21.52 20.61 -4.76
C LYS A 70 -22.08 20.62 -3.33
N ALA A 71 -21.27 21.01 -2.34
CA ALA A 71 -21.67 21.18 -0.95
C ALA A 71 -22.41 22.51 -0.68
N GLY A 72 -22.70 23.32 -1.71
CA GLY A 72 -23.47 24.56 -1.60
C GLY A 72 -22.65 25.80 -1.27
N TRP A 73 -21.32 25.74 -1.37
CA TRP A 73 -20.47 26.91 -1.19
C TRP A 73 -20.58 27.81 -2.43
N LEU A 74 -20.90 29.08 -2.21
CA LEU A 74 -20.99 30.10 -3.26
C LEU A 74 -19.61 30.72 -3.49
N GLU A 75 -19.32 31.07 -4.75
CA GLU A 75 -18.13 31.85 -5.15
C GLU A 75 -16.76 31.22 -4.80
N VAL A 76 -16.64 29.89 -4.82
CA VAL A 76 -15.36 29.22 -4.53
C VAL A 76 -14.30 29.54 -5.61
N GLN A 77 -13.18 30.12 -5.18
CA GLN A 77 -12.04 30.45 -6.04
C GLN A 77 -10.74 29.82 -5.53
N LEU A 78 -9.85 29.46 -6.45
CA LEU A 78 -8.51 28.98 -6.13
C LEU A 78 -7.54 30.15 -6.25
N GLN A 79 -6.77 30.40 -5.18
CA GLN A 79 -5.71 31.39 -5.17
C GLN A 79 -4.43 30.75 -4.66
N GLU A 80 -3.33 31.00 -5.36
CA GLU A 80 -2.00 30.57 -4.93
C GLU A 80 -1.43 31.59 -3.96
N ILE A 81 -1.18 31.18 -2.72
CA ILE A 81 -0.59 32.03 -1.70
C ILE A 81 0.93 31.97 -1.84
N LYS A 82 1.53 33.01 -2.43
CA LYS A 82 2.98 33.16 -2.44
C LYS A 82 3.44 33.67 -1.07
N LYS A 83 4.10 32.81 -0.30
CA LYS A 83 4.81 33.27 0.91
C LYS A 83 5.97 34.16 0.48
N LEU A 84 5.90 35.45 0.81
CA LEU A 84 7.07 36.33 0.79
C LEU A 84 7.97 35.89 1.96
N VAL A 85 9.12 35.31 1.62
CA VAL A 85 10.18 35.08 2.59
C VAL A 85 10.92 36.41 2.72
N SER A 86 10.82 37.02 3.91
CA SER A 86 11.60 38.21 4.29
C SER A 86 13.03 37.84 4.65
#